data_AF-A0A1E5BHT0-F1
#
_entry.id   AF-A0A1E5BHT0-F1
#
_cell.length_a   1.000
_cell.length_b   1.000
_cell.length_c   1.000
_cell.angle_alpha   90.00
_cell.angle_beta   90.00
_cell.angle_gamma   90.00
#
_symmetry.space_group_name_H-M   'P 1'
#
loop_
_entity.id
_entity.type
_entity.pdbx_description
1 polymer ?
#
loop_
_entity_poly.entity_id
_entity_poly.type
_entity_poly.pdbx_seq_one_letter_code
_entity_poly.pdbx_strand_id
1 'polypeptide(L)'
;MGNVRINIKVVLGVFFTLALIFDLSWKTLIATLIISFFTAWFNQRQPQSSSHTPHQTIVHSMHSHFLPKLNKQLEISYKDAHQSINQITLRFVTLSQLVKKRNEIDLCLAAQSSDETAGHEKQQLEKEMNVAYSELMELLQHGDRNLQRQAGVMELLALLVEELQAIDDEGQGWDETLLNNQLNRIIDRTELAIAKEISRNESDEGVTYF
;
A
#
# COMPACT_ATOMS: atom_id res chain seq x y z
N MET A 1 -7.24 -32.85 -0.46
CA MET A 1 -6.24 -33.86 -0.03
C MET A 1 -6.82 -34.61 1.17
N GLY A 2 -7.00 -35.93 1.05
CA GLY A 2 -7.73 -36.73 2.03
C GLY A 2 -6.92 -37.01 3.29
N ASN A 3 -7.50 -36.74 4.45
CA ASN A 3 -6.93 -37.10 5.75
C ASN A 3 -6.96 -38.62 5.92
N VAL A 4 -5.83 -39.28 5.68
CA VAL A 4 -5.65 -40.69 6.02
C VAL A 4 -5.58 -40.80 7.53
N ARG A 5 -6.69 -41.18 8.17
CA ARG A 5 -6.69 -41.62 9.57
C ARG A 5 -5.91 -42.93 9.66
N ILE A 6 -4.62 -42.83 9.96
CA ILE A 6 -3.77 -44.00 10.20
C ILE A 6 -4.35 -44.73 11.41
N ASN A 7 -4.87 -45.93 11.16
CA ASN A 7 -5.52 -46.75 12.16
C ASN A 7 -4.41 -47.36 13.04
N ILE A 8 -4.23 -46.83 14.26
CA ILE A 8 -3.15 -47.20 15.20
C ILE A 8 -3.02 -48.72 15.40
N LYS A 9 -4.13 -49.47 15.30
CA LYS A 9 -4.15 -50.94 15.36
C LYS A 9 -3.35 -51.61 14.24
N VAL A 10 -3.37 -51.04 13.03
CA VAL A 10 -2.62 -51.56 11.88
C VAL A 10 -1.12 -51.30 12.04
N VAL A 11 -0.75 -50.12 12.54
CA VAL A 11 0.66 -49.77 12.80
C VAL A 11 1.25 -50.66 13.89
N LEU A 12 0.52 -50.89 14.98
CA LEU A 12 0.91 -51.83 16.04
C LEU A 12 1.04 -53.26 15.53
N GLY A 13 0.12 -53.70 14.67
CA GLY A 13 0.17 -55.04 14.06
C GLY A 13 1.39 -55.25 13.16
N VAL A 14 1.71 -54.27 12.31
CA VAL A 14 2.89 -54.30 11.43
C VAL A 14 4.20 -54.26 12.24
N PHE A 15 4.24 -53.47 13.31
CA PHE A 15 5.39 -53.42 14.20
C PHE A 15 5.63 -54.75 14.91
N PHE A 16 4.56 -55.42 15.36
CA PHE A 16 4.65 -56.71 16.04
C PHE A 16 5.11 -57.84 15.11
N THR A 17 4.63 -57.87 13.86
CA THR A 17 5.10 -58.84 12.86
C THR A 17 6.54 -58.59 12.44
N LEU A 18 6.95 -57.32 12.26
CA LEU A 18 8.35 -56.97 12.03
C LEU A 18 9.26 -57.38 13.20
N ALA A 19 8.83 -57.16 14.45
CA ALA A 19 9.59 -57.58 15.63
C ALA A 19 9.80 -59.10 15.71
N LEU A 20 8.80 -59.88 15.27
CA LEU A 20 8.89 -61.35 15.18
C LEU A 20 9.78 -61.84 14.04
N ILE A 21 9.73 -61.18 12.87
CA ILE A 21 10.52 -61.59 11.68
C ILE A 21 12.02 -61.29 11.88
N PHE A 22 12.35 -60.21 12.58
CA PHE A 22 13.74 -59.77 12.77
C PHE A 22 14.40 -60.31 14.04
N ASP A 23 13.78 -61.28 14.71
CA ASP A 23 14.27 -61.90 15.96
C ASP A 23 14.73 -60.85 16.98
N LEU A 24 13.91 -59.80 17.15
CA LEU A 24 14.20 -58.72 18.08
C LEU A 24 14.19 -59.30 19.49
N SER A 25 15.39 -59.52 20.04
CA SER A 25 15.55 -59.99 21.41
C SER A 25 14.72 -59.12 22.37
N TRP A 26 14.05 -59.74 23.34
CA TRP A 26 13.25 -59.05 24.35
C TRP A 26 13.96 -57.84 25.02
N LYS A 27 15.30 -57.87 25.06
CA LYS A 27 16.16 -56.77 25.52
C LYS A 27 16.05 -55.51 24.64
N THR A 28 15.95 -55.62 23.32
CA THR A 28 15.83 -54.46 22.41
C THR A 28 14.44 -53.85 22.46
N LEU A 29 13.39 -54.66 22.66
CA LEU A 29 12.03 -54.17 22.87
C LEU A 29 11.91 -53.35 24.16
N ILE A 30 12.48 -53.86 25.27
CA ILE A 30 12.54 -53.13 26.53
C ILE A 30 13.33 -51.83 26.37
N ALA A 31 14.50 -51.88 25.75
CA ALA A 31 15.32 -50.68 25.53
C ALA A 31 14.57 -49.61 24.72
N THR A 32 13.86 -50.02 23.67
CA THR A 32 13.05 -49.12 22.84
C THR A 32 11.89 -48.51 23.63
N LEU A 33 11.21 -49.30 24.47
CA LEU A 33 10.15 -48.81 25.36
C LEU A 33 10.69 -47.80 26.38
N ILE A 34 11.85 -48.07 26.98
CA ILE A 34 12.50 -47.17 27.93
C ILE A 34 12.93 -45.88 27.25
N ILE A 35 13.60 -45.96 26.09
CA ILE A 35 14.04 -44.77 25.34
C ILE A 35 12.82 -43.94 24.93
N SER A 36 11.75 -44.57 24.44
CA SER A 36 10.50 -43.90 24.05
C SER A 36 9.81 -43.24 25.25
N PHE A 37 9.79 -43.91 26.41
CA PHE A 37 9.23 -43.36 27.64
C PHE A 37 10.04 -42.16 28.12
N PHE A 38 11.38 -42.24 28.13
CA PHE A 38 12.24 -41.12 28.52
C PHE A 38 12.18 -39.96 27.52
N THR A 39 12.09 -40.22 26.21
CA THR A 39 11.90 -39.15 25.21
C THR A 39 10.53 -38.50 25.33
N ALA A 40 9.46 -39.26 25.54
CA ALA A 40 8.13 -38.72 25.80
C ALA A 40 8.09 -37.90 27.10
N TRP A 41 8.67 -38.42 28.18
CA TRP A 41 8.77 -37.74 29.47
C TRP A 41 9.59 -36.45 29.39
N PHE A 42 10.71 -36.48 28.66
CA PHE A 42 11.57 -35.31 28.46
C PHE A 42 10.88 -34.26 27.57
N ASN A 43 10.20 -34.67 26.50
CA ASN A 43 9.39 -33.77 25.67
C ASN A 43 8.17 -33.21 26.40
N GLN A 44 7.60 -33.93 27.37
CA GLN A 44 6.46 -33.47 28.15
C GLN A 44 6.88 -32.51 29.28
N ARG A 45 8.16 -32.58 29.71
CA ARG A 45 8.78 -31.64 30.66
C ARG A 45 9.51 -30.49 30.01
N GLN A 46 9.78 -30.56 28.70
CA GLN A 46 10.08 -29.35 27.96
C GLN A 46 8.81 -28.49 27.99
N PRO A 47 8.87 -27.24 28.50
CA PRO A 47 7.78 -26.32 28.26
C PRO A 47 7.63 -26.27 26.75
N GLN A 48 6.45 -26.60 26.23
CA GLN A 48 6.09 -26.27 24.86
C GLN A 48 6.12 -24.75 24.78
N SER A 49 7.29 -24.19 24.52
CA SER A 49 7.46 -22.80 24.12
C SER A 49 6.98 -22.70 22.68
N SER A 50 5.67 -22.88 22.48
CA SER A 50 4.96 -22.32 21.34
C SER A 50 4.76 -20.81 21.54
N SER A 51 5.75 -20.14 22.13
CA SER A 51 5.85 -18.69 22.10
C SER A 51 6.66 -18.38 20.85
N HIS A 52 5.99 -18.01 19.77
CA HIS A 52 6.62 -17.11 18.81
C HIS A 52 7.27 -15.99 19.61
N THR A 53 8.58 -15.82 19.47
CA THR A 53 9.25 -14.71 20.12
C THR A 53 8.56 -13.42 19.68
N PRO A 54 8.37 -12.41 20.56
CA PRO A 54 7.67 -11.18 20.21
C PRO A 54 8.22 -10.55 18.91
N HIS A 55 9.54 -10.64 18.69
CA HIS A 55 10.19 -10.26 17.42
C HIS A 55 9.69 -11.01 16.18
N GLN A 56 9.40 -12.32 16.26
CA GLN A 56 8.84 -13.07 15.13
C GLN A 56 7.42 -12.60 14.78
N THR A 57 6.61 -12.29 15.79
CA THR A 57 5.24 -11.78 15.59
C THR A 57 5.27 -10.40 14.93
N ILE A 58 6.14 -9.50 15.39
CA ILE A 58 6.34 -8.16 14.81
C ILE A 58 6.81 -8.26 13.36
N VAL A 59 7.85 -9.06 13.08
CA VAL A 59 8.38 -9.22 11.71
C VAL A 59 7.33 -9.82 10.78
N HIS A 60 6.58 -10.82 11.25
CA HIS A 60 5.51 -11.43 10.46
C HIS A 60 4.40 -10.42 10.15
N SER A 61 3.95 -9.67 11.15
CA SER A 61 2.90 -8.66 11.01
C SER A 61 3.32 -7.51 10.09
N MET A 62 4.55 -7.02 10.25
CA MET A 62 5.14 -6.00 9.37
C MET A 62 5.20 -6.47 7.91
N HIS A 63 5.66 -7.69 7.68
CA HIS A 63 5.79 -8.24 6.33
C HIS A 63 4.44 -8.58 5.68
N SER A 64 3.47 -9.07 6.46
CA SER A 64 2.19 -9.56 5.93
C SER A 64 1.12 -8.47 5.79
N HIS A 65 1.12 -7.46 6.66
CA HIS A 65 0.04 -6.47 6.72
C HIS A 65 0.50 -5.03 6.48
N PHE A 66 1.53 -4.56 7.19
CA PHE A 66 1.88 -3.14 7.21
C PHE A 66 2.69 -2.69 5.99
N LEU A 67 3.79 -3.37 5.68
CA LEU A 67 4.63 -3.04 4.53
C LEU A 67 3.89 -3.14 3.19
N PRO A 68 3.07 -4.17 2.92
CA PRO A 68 2.30 -4.23 1.68
C PRO A 68 1.33 -3.06 1.51
N LYS A 69 0.66 -2.64 2.60
CA LYS A 69 -0.27 -1.50 2.57
C LYS A 69 0.47 -0.18 2.32
N LEU A 70 1.60 0.05 2.99
CA LEU A 70 2.46 1.22 2.76
C LEU A 70 2.99 1.26 1.34
N ASN A 71 3.49 0.13 0.84
CA ASN A 71 4.05 0.06 -0.50
C ASN A 71 2.99 0.34 -1.57
N LYS A 72 1.77 -0.17 -1.38
CA LYS A 72 0.63 0.14 -2.25
C LYS A 72 0.28 1.64 -2.25
N GLN A 73 0.24 2.28 -1.08
CA GLN A 73 -0.05 3.72 -0.98
C GLN A 73 1.06 4.57 -1.65
N LEU A 74 2.32 4.18 -1.49
CA LEU A 74 3.46 4.81 -2.17
C LEU A 74 3.41 4.62 -3.68
N GLU A 75 3.11 3.42 -4.16
CA GLU A 75 2.99 3.13 -5.60
C GLU A 75 1.87 3.96 -6.25
N ILE A 76 0.71 4.05 -5.59
CA ILE A 76 -0.41 4.88 -6.05
C ILE A 76 0.00 6.36 -6.07
N SER A 77 0.59 6.87 -4.99
CA SER A 77 1.05 8.26 -4.93
C SER A 77 2.08 8.58 -6.01
N TYR A 78 3.04 7.68 -6.24
CA TYR A 78 4.06 7.84 -7.27
C TYR A 78 3.43 7.87 -8.67
N LYS A 79 2.54 6.92 -8.98
CA LYS A 79 1.88 6.83 -10.27
C LYS A 79 1.05 8.08 -10.56
N ASP A 80 0.27 8.54 -9.58
CA ASP A 80 -0.58 9.72 -9.73
C ASP A 80 0.25 11.01 -9.84
N ALA A 81 1.34 11.13 -9.09
CA ALA A 81 2.27 12.25 -9.20
C ALA A 81 2.94 12.27 -10.58
N HIS A 82 3.42 11.12 -11.05
CA HIS A 82 4.04 11.00 -12.37
C HIS A 82 3.07 11.35 -13.50
N GLN A 83 1.82 10.86 -13.43
CA GLN A 83 0.79 11.18 -14.40
C GLN A 83 0.44 12.67 -14.38
N SER A 84 0.29 13.26 -13.20
CA SER A 84 -0.02 14.69 -13.04
C SER A 84 1.09 15.57 -13.63
N ILE A 85 2.36 15.25 -13.36
CA ILE A 85 3.51 15.96 -13.92
C ILE A 85 3.51 15.89 -15.45
N ASN A 86 3.24 14.72 -16.03
CA ASN A 86 3.17 14.56 -17.48
C ASN A 86 2.03 15.39 -18.09
N GLN A 87 0.86 15.41 -17.46
CA GLN A 87 -0.29 16.20 -17.91
C GLN A 87 -0.03 17.71 -17.79
N ILE A 88 0.54 18.17 -16.68
CA ILE A 88 0.95 19.57 -16.47
C ILE A 88 1.96 19.98 -17.54
N THR A 89 2.97 19.14 -17.79
CA THR A 89 3.99 19.40 -18.81
C THR A 89 3.38 19.55 -20.19
N LEU A 90 2.48 18.65 -20.58
CA LEU A 90 1.76 18.72 -21.86
C LEU A 90 0.98 20.02 -21.97
N ARG A 91 0.22 20.39 -20.93
CA ARG A 91 -0.58 21.62 -20.91
C ARG A 91 0.26 22.88 -20.96
N PHE A 92 1.41 22.90 -20.28
CA PHE A 92 2.35 24.01 -20.36
C PHE A 92 2.92 24.18 -21.77
N VAL A 93 3.23 23.07 -22.46
CA VAL A 93 3.65 23.10 -23.87
C VAL A 93 2.54 23.63 -24.78
N THR A 94 1.30 23.16 -24.60
CA THR A 94 0.13 23.67 -25.35
C THR A 94 -0.08 25.17 -25.13
N LEU A 95 -0.05 25.64 -23.87
CA LEU A 95 -0.16 27.06 -23.54
C LEU A 95 0.96 27.88 -24.19
N SER A 96 2.19 27.39 -24.17
CA SER A 96 3.33 28.04 -24.84
C SER A 96 3.11 28.17 -26.35
N GLN A 97 2.56 27.13 -27.00
CA GLN A 97 2.22 27.16 -28.43
C GLN A 97 1.08 28.14 -28.73
N LEU A 98 0.03 28.17 -27.91
CA LEU A 98 -1.09 29.11 -28.06
C LEU A 98 -0.63 30.57 -27.89
N VAL A 99 0.23 30.85 -26.90
CA VAL A 99 0.81 32.18 -26.69
C VAL A 99 1.67 32.60 -27.88
N LYS A 100 2.49 31.70 -28.44
CA LYS A 100 3.27 31.99 -29.65
C LYS A 100 2.37 32.34 -30.83
N LYS A 101 1.34 31.53 -31.08
CA LYS A 101 0.37 31.76 -32.17
C LYS A 101 -0.37 33.09 -31.99
N ARG A 102 -0.77 33.44 -30.75
CA ARG A 102 -1.36 34.75 -30.44
C ARG A 102 -0.43 35.91 -30.79
N ASN A 103 0.85 35.81 -30.39
CA ASN A 103 1.84 36.85 -30.66
C ASN A 103 2.12 37.01 -32.17
N GLU A 104 2.13 35.91 -32.93
CA GLU A 104 2.27 35.93 -34.38
C GLU A 104 1.09 36.65 -35.06
N ILE A 105 -0.14 36.39 -34.60
CA ILE A 105 -1.34 37.10 -35.07
C ILE A 105 -1.26 38.59 -34.73
N ASP A 106 -0.85 38.95 -33.51
CA ASP A 106 -0.70 40.35 -33.10
C ASP A 106 0.36 41.09 -33.95
N LEU A 107 1.45 40.42 -34.34
CA LEU A 107 2.47 40.96 -35.25
C LEU A 107 1.95 41.13 -36.68
N CYS A 108 1.17 40.17 -37.20
CA CYS A 108 0.53 40.28 -38.52
C CYS A 108 -0.52 41.41 -38.57
N LEU A 109 -1.35 41.52 -37.52
CA LEU A 109 -2.35 42.58 -37.37
C LEU A 109 -1.72 43.98 -37.22
N ALA A 110 -0.55 44.08 -36.59
CA ALA A 110 0.19 45.34 -36.53
C ALA A 110 0.74 45.77 -37.90
N ALA A 111 0.96 44.81 -38.82
CA ALA A 111 1.48 45.05 -40.17
C ALA A 111 0.39 45.25 -41.23
N GLN A 112 -0.84 44.79 -41.00
CA GLN A 112 -1.96 44.90 -41.93
C GLN A 112 -3.19 45.51 -41.27
N SER A 113 -3.68 46.62 -41.81
CA SER A 113 -4.84 47.34 -41.30
C SER A 113 -6.12 46.49 -41.39
N SER A 114 -6.64 46.10 -40.23
CA SER A 114 -8.05 45.74 -39.98
C SER A 114 -8.60 44.58 -40.82
N ASP A 115 -8.13 43.37 -40.56
CA ASP A 115 -8.81 42.14 -41.00
C ASP A 115 -9.67 41.59 -39.84
N GLU A 116 -11.00 41.69 -39.96
CA GLU A 116 -11.97 41.20 -38.97
C GLU A 116 -11.78 39.69 -38.67
N THR A 117 -11.25 38.96 -39.65
CA THR A 117 -10.94 37.52 -39.55
C THR A 117 -9.92 37.20 -38.47
N ALA A 118 -8.89 38.05 -38.31
CA ALA A 118 -7.84 37.88 -37.31
C ALA A 118 -8.32 38.26 -35.89
N GLY A 119 -9.33 39.12 -35.77
CA GLY A 119 -10.02 39.37 -34.49
C GLY A 119 -10.77 38.15 -33.99
N HIS A 120 -11.47 37.44 -34.88
CA HIS A 120 -12.15 36.18 -34.54
C HIS A 120 -11.17 35.06 -34.17
N GLU A 121 -10.06 34.91 -34.90
CA GLU A 121 -9.04 33.91 -34.58
C GLU A 121 -8.39 34.18 -33.21
N LYS A 122 -8.08 35.44 -32.89
CA LYS A 122 -7.57 35.84 -31.57
C LYS A 122 -8.55 35.51 -30.45
N GLN A 123 -9.84 35.78 -30.65
CA GLN A 123 -10.87 35.50 -29.65
C GLN A 123 -11.07 33.99 -29.42
N GLN A 124 -10.87 33.18 -30.46
CA GLN A 124 -10.87 31.72 -30.35
C GLN A 124 -9.64 31.21 -29.58
N LEU A 125 -8.45 31.76 -29.86
CA LEU A 125 -7.23 31.45 -29.10
C LEU A 125 -7.34 31.81 -27.62
N GLU A 126 -7.96 32.94 -27.29
CA GLU A 126 -8.18 33.33 -25.89
C GLU A 126 -9.11 32.34 -25.15
N LYS A 127 -10.12 31.80 -25.84
CA LYS A 127 -10.95 30.71 -25.29
C LYS A 127 -10.14 29.44 -25.06
N GLU A 128 -9.34 29.01 -26.04
CA GLU A 128 -8.50 27.82 -25.92
C GLU A 128 -7.45 27.96 -24.82
N MET A 129 -6.86 29.14 -24.66
CA MET A 129 -5.96 29.46 -23.55
C MET A 129 -6.67 29.39 -22.20
N ASN A 130 -7.86 29.97 -22.07
CA ASN A 130 -8.63 29.93 -20.82
C ASN A 130 -9.00 28.50 -20.42
N VAL A 131 -9.39 27.66 -21.38
CA VAL A 131 -9.63 26.23 -21.13
C VAL A 131 -8.34 25.55 -20.64
N ALA A 132 -7.22 25.75 -21.33
CA ALA A 132 -5.95 25.17 -20.92
C ALA A 132 -5.48 25.65 -19.53
N TYR A 133 -5.74 26.91 -19.16
CA TYR A 133 -5.48 27.44 -17.81
C TYR A 133 -6.38 26.79 -16.75
N SER A 134 -7.66 26.61 -17.03
CA SER A 134 -8.60 25.95 -16.11
C SER A 134 -8.17 24.51 -15.85
N GLU A 135 -7.82 23.77 -16.90
CA GLU A 135 -7.33 22.39 -16.79
C GLU A 135 -6.00 22.32 -16.03
N LEU A 136 -5.09 23.28 -16.24
CA LEU A 136 -3.83 23.36 -15.49
C LEU A 136 -4.10 23.58 -13.99
N MET A 137 -5.07 24.44 -13.65
CA MET A 137 -5.45 24.69 -12.26
C MET A 137 -6.03 23.44 -11.60
N GLU A 138 -6.89 22.70 -12.30
CA GLU A 138 -7.42 21.43 -11.82
C GLU A 138 -6.31 20.39 -11.56
N LEU A 139 -5.33 20.31 -12.48
CA LEU A 139 -4.16 19.44 -12.29
C LEU A 139 -3.28 19.86 -11.11
N LEU A 140 -3.19 21.16 -10.82
CA LEU A 140 -2.48 21.65 -9.62
C LEU A 140 -3.22 21.27 -8.34
N GLN A 141 -4.55 21.27 -8.33
CA GLN A 141 -5.35 20.76 -7.22
C GLN A 141 -5.13 19.24 -7.00
N HIS A 142 -4.89 18.48 -8.07
CA HIS A 142 -4.45 17.08 -7.93
C HIS A 142 -3.09 16.94 -7.22
N GLY A 143 -2.21 17.94 -7.36
CA GLY A 143 -0.97 18.03 -6.60
C GLY A 143 -1.20 18.06 -5.09
N ASP A 144 -2.19 18.83 -4.63
CA ASP A 144 -2.55 18.91 -3.21
C ASP A 144 -3.08 17.57 -2.67
N ARG A 145 -3.90 16.88 -3.46
CA ARG A 145 -4.38 15.51 -3.14
C ARG A 145 -3.21 14.52 -2.97
N ASN A 146 -2.18 14.62 -3.82
CA ASN A 146 -0.98 13.79 -3.71
C ASN A 146 -0.16 14.13 -2.46
N LEU A 147 -0.02 15.42 -2.11
CA LEU A 147 0.63 15.84 -0.86
C LEU A 147 -0.12 15.28 0.36
N GLN A 148 -1.45 15.31 0.34
CA GLN A 148 -2.26 14.75 1.42
C GLN A 148 -2.09 13.24 1.58
N ARG A 149 -1.98 12.48 0.47
CA ARG A 149 -1.65 11.04 0.56
C ARG A 149 -0.25 10.80 1.12
N GLN A 150 0.74 11.58 0.68
CA GLN A 150 2.11 11.47 1.19
C GLN A 150 2.18 11.79 2.69
N ALA A 151 1.43 12.80 3.15
CA ALA A 151 1.30 13.09 4.58
C ALA A 151 0.71 11.90 5.35
N GLY A 152 -0.31 11.23 4.80
CA GLY A 152 -0.85 10.00 5.39
C GLY A 152 0.19 8.88 5.48
N VAL A 153 0.96 8.65 4.42
CA VAL A 153 2.06 7.66 4.44
C VAL A 153 3.11 7.99 5.51
N MET A 154 3.46 9.26 5.67
CA MET A 154 4.40 9.69 6.70
C MET A 154 3.86 9.49 8.12
N GLU A 155 2.57 9.77 8.34
CA GLU A 155 1.91 9.51 9.64
C GLU A 155 1.89 8.01 9.96
N LEU A 156 1.64 7.16 8.95
CA LEU A 156 1.71 5.70 9.12
C LEU A 156 3.11 5.21 9.49
N LEU A 157 4.14 5.74 8.84
CA LEU A 157 5.51 5.40 9.15
C LEU A 157 5.89 5.86 10.56
N ALA A 158 5.49 7.07 10.95
CA ALA A 158 5.74 7.60 12.28
C ALA A 158 5.09 6.72 13.37
N LEU A 159 3.84 6.31 13.14
CA LEU A 159 3.10 5.44 14.05
C LEU A 159 3.78 4.06 14.21
N LEU A 160 4.26 3.47 13.11
CA LEU A 160 5.00 2.21 13.18
C LEU A 160 6.32 2.35 13.92
N VAL A 161 7.02 3.47 13.74
CA VAL A 161 8.29 3.74 14.45
C VAL A 161 8.03 3.94 15.94
N GLU A 162 7.00 4.69 16.31
CA GLU A 162 6.61 4.93 17.71
C GLU A 162 6.28 3.61 18.42
N GLU A 163 5.48 2.74 17.79
CA GLU A 163 5.13 1.44 18.36
C GLU A 163 6.34 0.48 18.47
N LEU A 164 7.23 0.49 17.47
CA LEU A 164 8.48 -0.28 17.56
C LEU A 164 9.39 0.23 18.69
N GLN A 165 9.46 1.55 18.89
CA GLN A 165 10.23 2.15 19.99
C GLN A 165 9.61 1.83 21.35
N ALA A 166 8.29 1.89 21.49
CA ALA A 166 7.60 1.55 22.73
C ALA A 166 7.80 0.08 23.14
N ILE A 167 7.93 -0.83 22.17
CA ILE A 167 8.31 -2.23 22.45
C ILE A 167 9.73 -2.34 22.98
N ASP A 168 10.69 -1.64 22.35
CA ASP A 168 12.11 -1.70 22.73
C ASP A 168 12.39 -0.99 24.07
N ASP A 169 11.74 0.15 24.33
CA ASP A 169 12.00 1.00 25.50
C ASP A 169 11.11 0.65 26.71
N GLU A 170 9.83 0.35 26.49
CA GLU A 170 8.83 0.16 27.56
C GLU A 170 8.42 -1.31 27.75
N GLY A 171 8.87 -2.20 26.86
CA GLY A 171 8.46 -3.60 26.86
C GLY A 171 6.97 -3.78 26.55
N GLN A 172 6.36 -2.80 25.87
CA GLN A 172 4.95 -2.84 25.49
C GLN A 172 4.69 -4.01 24.53
N GLY A 173 3.51 -4.62 24.63
CA GLY A 173 3.13 -5.72 23.74
C GLY A 173 2.72 -5.20 22.36
N TRP A 174 3.09 -5.94 21.31
CA TRP A 174 2.64 -5.66 19.94
C TRP A 174 1.13 -5.85 19.80
N ASP A 175 0.38 -4.74 19.74
CA ASP A 175 -1.05 -4.75 19.45
C ASP A 175 -1.32 -4.50 17.97
N GLU A 176 -1.25 -5.58 17.19
CA GLU A 176 -1.54 -5.56 15.75
C GLU A 176 -2.95 -5.02 15.46
N THR A 177 -3.92 -5.24 16.34
CA THR A 177 -5.31 -4.81 16.11
C THR A 177 -5.48 -3.30 16.26
N LEU A 178 -4.86 -2.70 17.28
CA LEU A 178 -4.83 -1.25 17.47
C LEU A 178 -4.13 -0.55 16.31
N LEU A 179 -2.93 -1.03 15.96
CA LEU A 179 -2.14 -0.51 14.84
C LEU A 179 -2.89 -0.61 13.51
N ASN A 180 -3.53 -1.74 13.24
CA ASN A 180 -4.30 -1.92 12.00
C ASN A 180 -5.54 -1.01 11.97
N ASN A 181 -6.18 -0.75 13.11
CA ASN A 181 -7.29 0.21 13.21
C ASN A 181 -6.83 1.65 12.96
N GLN A 182 -5.70 2.06 13.55
CA GLN A 182 -5.13 3.39 13.32
C GLN A 182 -4.66 3.55 11.87
N LEU A 183 -4.03 2.53 11.29
CA LEU A 183 -3.64 2.47 9.88
C LEU A 183 -4.84 2.66 8.96
N ASN A 184 -5.91 1.89 9.18
CA ASN A 184 -7.12 2.00 8.36
C ASN A 184 -7.75 3.38 8.51
N ARG A 185 -7.77 3.97 9.71
CA ARG A 185 -8.30 5.32 9.93
C ARG A 185 -7.52 6.40 9.17
N ILE A 186 -6.20 6.28 9.11
CA ILE A 186 -5.35 7.24 8.36
C ILE A 186 -5.60 7.08 6.86
N ILE A 187 -5.66 5.84 6.37
CA ILE A 187 -6.00 5.53 4.96
C ILE A 187 -7.38 6.10 4.62
N ASP A 188 -8.41 5.78 5.40
CA ASP A 188 -9.78 6.23 5.20
C ASP A 188 -9.84 7.76 5.20
N ARG A 189 -9.14 8.44 6.11
CA ARG A 189 -9.09 9.91 6.15
C ARG A 189 -8.46 10.49 4.88
N THR A 190 -7.37 9.91 4.39
CA THR A 190 -6.74 10.36 3.15
C THR A 190 -7.59 10.06 1.92
N GLU A 191 -8.27 8.92 1.86
CA GLU A 191 -9.12 8.55 0.74
C GLU A 191 -10.45 9.34 0.74
N LEU A 192 -11.07 9.55 1.90
CA LEU A 192 -12.28 10.35 2.06
C LEU A 192 -12.06 11.82 1.77
N ALA A 193 -10.92 12.39 2.18
CA ALA A 193 -10.60 13.77 1.84
C ALA A 193 -10.52 13.95 0.32
N ILE A 194 -9.92 12.98 -0.38
CA ILE A 194 -9.83 12.97 -1.84
C ILE A 194 -11.21 12.78 -2.48
N ALA A 195 -12.02 11.84 -1.99
CA ALA A 195 -13.37 11.61 -2.50
C ALA A 195 -14.27 12.84 -2.33
N LYS A 196 -14.18 13.51 -1.18
CA LYS A 196 -14.97 14.72 -0.89
C LYS A 196 -14.56 15.90 -1.76
N GLU A 197 -13.27 16.06 -2.06
CA GLU A 197 -12.77 17.08 -2.99
C GLU A 197 -13.23 16.80 -4.43
N ILE A 198 -13.28 15.53 -4.85
CA ILE A 198 -13.78 15.12 -6.17
C ILE A 198 -15.28 15.42 -6.29
N SER A 199 -16.09 15.06 -5.29
CA SER A 199 -17.53 15.34 -5.29
C SER A 199 -17.86 16.83 -5.22
N ARG A 200 -16.97 17.64 -4.60
CA ARG A 200 -17.10 19.10 -4.59
C ARG A 200 -16.82 19.70 -5.97
N ASN A 201 -15.81 19.21 -6.68
CA ASN A 201 -15.53 19.64 -8.07
C ASN A 201 -16.61 19.18 -9.08
N GLU A 202 -17.34 18.10 -8.81
CA GLU A 202 -18.48 17.68 -9.65
C GLU A 202 -19.78 18.46 -9.36
N SER A 203 -19.89 19.13 -8.21
CA SER A 203 -21.11 19.86 -7.80
C SER A 203 -20.97 21.38 -7.80
N ASP A 204 -19.75 21.93 -7.81
CA ASP A 204 -19.51 23.35 -8.02
C ASP A 204 -19.22 23.64 -9.51
N GLU A 205 -20.25 24.14 -10.21
CA GLU A 205 -20.12 24.98 -11.42
C GLU A 205 -19.37 26.32 -11.15
N GLY A 206 -18.77 26.49 -9.97
CA GLY A 206 -18.12 27.71 -9.53
C GLY A 206 -16.68 27.46 -9.10
N VAL A 207 -15.74 27.63 -10.03
CA VAL A 207 -14.31 27.80 -9.72
C VAL A 207 -14.16 29.07 -8.89
N THR A 208 -13.96 28.95 -7.58
CA THR A 208 -13.57 30.09 -6.73
C THR A 208 -12.09 30.42 -6.98
N TYR A 209 -11.85 31.58 -7.58
CA TYR A 209 -10.52 32.18 -7.74
C TYR A 209 -10.04 32.75 -6.40
N PHE A 210 -8.80 32.43 -5.99
CA PHE A 210 -8.04 33.17 -4.99
C PHE A 210 -7.00 34.04 -5.69
#